data_AF-A0A1F8NXY1-F1
#
_entry.id   AF-A0A1F8NXY1-F1
#
_cell.length_a   1.000
_cell.length_b   1.000
_cell.length_c   1.000
_cell.angle_alpha   90.00
_cell.angle_beta   90.00
_cell.angle_gamma   90.00
#
_symmetry.space_group_name_H-M   'P 1'
#
loop_
_entity.id
_entity.type
_entity.pdbx_description
1 polymer ?
#
loop_
_entity_poly.entity_id
_entity_poly.type
_entity_poly.pdbx_seq_one_letter_code
_entity_poly.pdbx_strand_id
1 'polypeptide(L)'
;MSSPLDDLLNFAHQSYVRMEAEQLISECLELGTPAPFNDMVEGLVLAGTSSLMLLREILDEVLSAKSLLSQEGLGIRQDLVDALSEFGVHLPQLFYIDMPEAFRQTSNKHLKYGLTNVSDHLRSEDKILLEEICLEADERVKQIGRRLAMITSFEGSVRDWMRCLAYEAMQRRGEQESASSRGYIQ
;
A
#
# COMPACT_ATOMS: atom_id res chain seq x y z
N MET A 1 21.73 -19.59 25.00
CA MET A 1 21.16 -18.39 25.63
C MET A 1 21.77 -17.22 24.88
N SER A 2 20.96 -16.45 24.15
CA SER A 2 21.45 -15.23 23.49
C SER A 2 21.99 -14.28 24.55
N SER A 3 23.13 -13.65 24.27
CA SER A 3 23.62 -12.63 25.18
C SER A 3 22.72 -11.39 25.07
N PRO A 4 22.57 -10.59 26.14
CA PRO A 4 21.82 -9.33 26.06
C PRO A 4 22.31 -8.39 24.94
N LEU A 5 23.58 -8.53 24.52
CA LEU A 5 24.15 -7.80 23.40
C LEU A 5 23.61 -8.29 22.05
N ASP A 6 23.42 -9.61 21.88
CA ASP A 6 22.84 -10.19 20.67
C ASP A 6 21.38 -9.77 20.49
N ASP A 7 20.61 -9.74 21.59
CA ASP A 7 19.22 -9.29 21.57
C ASP A 7 19.12 -7.79 21.18
N LEU A 8 20.02 -6.96 21.71
CA LEU A 8 20.10 -5.54 21.37
C LEU A 8 20.50 -5.32 19.90
N LEU A 9 21.48 -6.08 19.39
CA LEU A 9 21.90 -6.01 18.00
C LEU A 9 20.78 -6.45 17.04
N ASN A 10 20.06 -7.52 17.37
CA ASN A 10 18.90 -7.97 16.59
C ASN A 10 17.80 -6.91 16.56
N PHE A 11 17.49 -6.30 17.71
CA PHE A 11 16.51 -5.22 17.79
C PHE A 11 16.92 -4.00 16.97
N ALA A 12 18.19 -3.59 17.06
CA ALA A 12 18.72 -2.47 16.29
C ALA A 12 18.64 -2.75 14.78
N HIS A 13 18.97 -3.98 14.37
CA HIS A 13 18.90 -4.40 12.98
C HIS A 13 17.47 -4.41 12.44
N GLN A 14 16.50 -4.95 13.20
CA GLN A 14 15.08 -4.88 12.86
C GLN A 14 14.61 -3.43 12.69
N SER A 15 14.97 -2.57 13.65
CA SER A 15 14.58 -1.16 13.62
C SER A 15 15.16 -0.42 12.41
N TYR A 16 16.42 -0.71 12.07
CA TYR A 16 17.06 -0.15 10.87
C TYR A 16 16.33 -0.57 9.60
N VAL A 17 16.05 -1.87 9.44
CA VAL A 17 15.35 -2.41 8.26
C VAL A 17 13.96 -1.80 8.11
N ARG A 18 13.22 -1.61 9.21
CA ARG A 18 11.91 -0.95 9.17
C ARG A 18 12.00 0.49 8.68
N MET A 19 12.92 1.26 9.24
CA MET A 19 13.15 2.65 8.85
C MET A 19 13.55 2.76 7.37
N GLU A 20 14.44 1.89 6.91
CA GLU A 20 14.85 1.83 5.50
C GLU A 20 13.67 1.45 4.59
N ALA A 21 12.85 0.47 4.99
CA ALA A 21 11.66 0.08 4.24
C ALA A 21 10.63 1.22 4.16
N GLU A 22 10.36 1.92 5.26
CA GLU A 22 9.47 3.08 5.31
C GLU A 22 9.93 4.16 4.33
N GLN A 23 11.23 4.50 4.36
CA GLN A 23 11.81 5.49 3.46
C GLN A 23 11.68 5.07 2.00
N LEU A 24 12.08 3.84 1.66
CA LEU A 24 12.02 3.35 0.28
C LEU A 24 10.59 3.26 -0.23
N ILE A 25 9.63 2.83 0.61
CA ILE A 25 8.21 2.84 0.26
C ILE A 25 7.77 4.27 -0.10
N SER A 26 8.11 5.25 0.74
CA SER A 26 7.76 6.66 0.48
C SER A 26 8.33 7.16 -0.84
N GLU A 27 9.64 6.96 -1.06
CA GLU A 27 10.33 7.39 -2.27
C GLU A 27 9.75 6.72 -3.53
N CYS A 28 9.47 5.41 -3.47
CA CYS A 28 8.87 4.68 -4.59
C CYS A 28 7.47 5.20 -4.94
N LEU A 29 6.65 5.51 -3.92
CA LEU A 29 5.29 6.06 -4.10
C LEU A 29 5.28 7.50 -4.62
N GLU A 30 6.34 8.27 -4.36
CA GLU A 30 6.54 9.62 -4.90
C GLU A 30 7.05 9.59 -6.34
N LEU A 31 8.09 8.80 -6.61
CA LEU A 31 8.76 8.74 -7.91
C LEU A 31 8.04 7.84 -8.92
N GLY A 32 7.16 6.95 -8.45
CA GLY A 32 6.45 6.01 -9.30
C GLY A 32 7.33 4.85 -9.79
N THR A 33 8.43 4.54 -9.09
CA THR A 33 9.37 3.47 -9.44
C THR A 33 9.47 2.43 -8.32
N PRO A 34 9.26 1.13 -8.59
CA PRO A 34 9.32 0.09 -7.55
C PRO A 34 10.72 -0.46 -7.28
N ALA A 35 11.72 -0.09 -8.10
CA ALA A 35 13.02 -0.77 -8.14
C ALA A 35 13.77 -0.72 -6.79
N PRO A 36 13.92 0.43 -6.11
CA PRO A 36 14.68 0.47 -4.85
C PRO A 36 14.11 -0.45 -3.76
N PHE A 37 12.78 -0.49 -3.63
CA PHE A 37 12.09 -1.39 -2.70
C PHE A 37 12.29 -2.86 -3.09
N ASN A 38 12.17 -3.19 -4.38
CA ASN A 38 12.36 -4.56 -4.86
C ASN A 38 13.79 -5.05 -4.63
N ASP A 39 14.81 -4.21 -4.86
CA ASP A 39 16.21 -4.55 -4.64
C ASP A 39 16.48 -4.88 -3.16
N MET A 40 15.88 -4.12 -2.24
CA MET A 40 15.95 -4.39 -0.79
C MET A 40 15.34 -5.75 -0.44
N VAL A 41 14.13 -6.02 -0.93
CA VAL A 41 13.44 -7.30 -0.69
C VAL A 41 14.23 -8.47 -1.28
N GLU A 42 14.74 -8.32 -2.51
CA GLU A 42 15.57 -9.34 -3.17
C GLU A 42 16.83 -9.64 -2.37
N GLY A 43 17.53 -8.62 -1.85
CA GLY A 43 18.70 -8.81 -0.99
C GLY A 43 18.40 -9.65 0.25
N LEU A 44 17.25 -9.41 0.90
CA LEU A 44 16.81 -10.20 2.06
C LEU A 44 16.44 -11.63 1.69
N VAL A 45 15.82 -11.81 0.52
CA VAL A 45 15.49 -13.15 -0.01
C VAL A 45 16.75 -13.95 -0.31
N LEU A 46 17.75 -13.33 -0.93
CA LEU A 46 19.04 -13.97 -1.23
C LEU A 46 19.82 -14.34 0.04
N ALA A 47 19.65 -13.58 1.13
CA ALA A 47 20.16 -13.95 2.45
C ALA A 47 19.43 -15.16 3.07
N GLY A 48 18.31 -15.59 2.48
CA GLY A 48 17.64 -16.85 2.78
C GLY A 48 16.72 -16.81 4.01
N THR A 49 16.48 -17.98 4.59
CA THR A 49 15.43 -18.17 5.60
C THR A 49 15.66 -17.43 6.92
N SER A 50 16.90 -16.99 7.20
CA SER A 50 17.22 -16.12 8.35
C SER A 50 16.55 -14.75 8.26
N SER A 51 16.21 -14.28 7.05
CA SER A 51 15.60 -12.97 6.82
C SER A 51 14.08 -12.97 6.94
N LEU A 52 13.44 -14.12 7.19
CA LEU A 52 11.97 -14.23 7.24
C LEU A 52 11.31 -13.25 8.22
N MET A 53 11.97 -13.01 9.36
CA MET A 53 11.46 -12.09 10.36
C MET A 53 11.62 -10.63 9.91
N LEU A 54 12.70 -10.29 9.22
CA LEU A 54 12.88 -8.96 8.61
C LEU A 54 11.87 -8.70 7.49
N LEU A 55 11.59 -9.70 6.63
CA LEU A 55 10.55 -9.61 5.61
C LEU A 55 9.16 -9.40 6.22
N ARG A 56 8.91 -9.93 7.42
CA ARG A 56 7.67 -9.68 8.15
C ARG A 56 7.58 -8.23 8.64
N GLU A 57 8.66 -7.68 9.18
CA GLU A 57 8.70 -6.27 9.55
C GLU A 57 8.45 -5.35 8.33
N ILE A 58 9.03 -5.67 7.17
CA ILE A 58 8.76 -4.95 5.92
C ILE A 58 7.29 -5.07 5.51
N LEU A 59 6.70 -6.27 5.63
CA LEU A 59 5.27 -6.46 5.33
C LEU A 59 4.40 -5.58 6.22
N ASP A 60 4.74 -5.45 7.51
CA ASP A 60 3.99 -4.61 8.43
C ASP A 60 4.09 -3.12 8.04
N GLU A 61 5.25 -2.65 7.57
CA GLU A 61 5.40 -1.29 7.02
C GLU A 61 4.60 -1.08 5.73
N VAL A 62 4.60 -2.06 4.82
CA VAL A 62 3.77 -2.02 3.59
C VAL A 62 2.28 -1.93 3.93
N LEU A 63 1.80 -2.71 4.91
CA LEU A 63 0.41 -2.68 5.36
C LEU A 63 0.06 -1.36 6.05
N SER A 64 0.97 -0.80 6.84
CA SER A 64 0.84 0.52 7.46
C SER A 64 0.67 1.61 6.39
N ALA A 65 1.59 1.67 5.43
CA ALA A 65 1.54 2.63 4.32
C ALA A 65 0.27 2.48 3.46
N LYS A 66 -0.16 1.25 3.19
CA LYS A 66 -1.41 0.97 2.47
C LYS A 66 -2.63 1.50 3.22
N SER A 67 -2.66 1.34 4.55
CA SER A 67 -3.74 1.87 5.39
C SER A 67 -3.77 3.40 5.34
N LEU A 68 -2.61 4.06 5.46
CA LEU A 68 -2.51 5.52 5.38
C LEU A 68 -2.97 6.06 4.03
N LEU A 69 -2.51 5.47 2.91
CA LEU A 69 -2.96 5.85 1.56
C LEU A 69 -4.48 5.65 1.36
N SER A 70 -5.03 4.59 1.96
CA SER A 70 -6.46 4.33 1.90
C SER A 70 -7.24 5.41 2.66
N GLN A 71 -6.76 5.82 3.83
CA GLN A 71 -7.33 6.93 4.61
C GLN A 71 -7.22 8.27 3.87
N GLU A 72 -6.08 8.56 3.24
CA GLU A 72 -5.89 9.76 2.41
C GLU A 72 -6.89 9.79 1.25
N GLY A 73 -7.12 8.66 0.58
CA GLY A 73 -8.14 8.52 -0.46
C GLY A 73 -9.56 8.79 0.04
N LEU A 74 -9.90 8.34 1.25
CA LEU A 74 -11.19 8.64 1.89
C LEU A 74 -11.31 10.12 2.25
N GLY A 75 -10.20 10.77 2.65
CA GLY A 75 -10.13 12.20 2.92
C GLY A 75 -10.45 13.04 1.68
N ILE A 76 -9.79 12.76 0.55
CA ILE A 76 -10.05 13.48 -0.72
C ILE A 76 -11.51 13.33 -1.16
N ARG A 77 -12.09 12.15 -0.94
CA ARG A 77 -13.52 11.93 -1.20
C ARG A 77 -14.38 12.85 -0.33
N GLN A 78 -14.10 12.92 0.97
CA GLN A 78 -14.87 13.74 1.89
C GLN A 78 -14.76 15.22 1.53
N ASP A 79 -13.55 15.70 1.26
CA ASP A 79 -13.28 17.07 0.81
C ASP A 79 -14.09 17.41 -0.45
N LEU A 80 -14.17 16.49 -1.41
CA LEU A 80 -14.96 16.68 -2.62
C LEU A 80 -16.46 16.71 -2.32
N VAL A 81 -16.98 15.81 -1.46
CA VAL A 81 -18.40 15.82 -1.07
C VAL A 81 -18.77 17.15 -0.40
N ASP A 82 -17.92 17.62 0.51
CA ASP A 82 -18.15 18.86 1.24
C ASP A 82 -18.10 20.06 0.29
N ALA A 83 -17.09 20.15 -0.58
CA ALA A 83 -16.99 21.22 -1.58
C ALA A 83 -18.19 21.24 -2.53
N LEU A 84 -18.64 20.09 -3.04
CA LEU A 84 -19.81 20.00 -3.92
C LEU A 84 -21.10 20.43 -3.22
N SER A 85 -21.23 20.15 -1.92
CA SER A 85 -22.41 20.51 -1.14
C SER A 85 -22.59 22.03 -1.03
N GLU A 86 -21.50 22.81 -1.04
CA GLU A 86 -21.54 24.28 -1.05
C GLU A 86 -22.22 24.84 -2.30
N PHE A 87 -22.15 24.10 -3.42
CA PHE A 87 -22.82 24.44 -4.68
C PHE A 87 -24.20 23.78 -4.83
N GLY A 88 -24.71 23.10 -3.79
CA GLY A 88 -25.98 22.38 -3.84
C GLY A 88 -25.94 21.07 -4.62
N VAL A 89 -24.74 20.55 -4.92
CA VAL A 89 -24.55 19.26 -5.60
C VAL A 89 -24.44 18.16 -4.55
N HIS A 90 -25.43 17.26 -4.51
CA HIS A 90 -25.39 16.09 -3.62
C HIS A 90 -24.99 14.83 -4.40
N LEU A 91 -23.86 14.22 -4.00
CA LEU A 91 -23.40 12.97 -4.60
C LEU A 91 -24.24 11.76 -4.14
N PRO A 92 -24.58 10.81 -5.04
CA PRO A 92 -25.30 9.60 -4.67
C PRO A 92 -24.60 8.75 -3.60
N GLN A 93 -25.38 7.96 -2.85
CA GLN A 93 -24.88 7.06 -1.79
C GLN A 93 -23.81 6.05 -2.24
N LEU A 94 -23.67 5.80 -3.54
CA LEU A 94 -22.63 4.94 -4.13
C LEU A 94 -21.19 5.49 -3.95
N PHE A 95 -21.04 6.79 -3.67
CA PHE A 95 -19.75 7.37 -3.31
C PHE A 95 -19.31 6.98 -1.90
N TYR A 96 -20.21 6.52 -1.04
CA TYR A 96 -19.92 6.17 0.35
C TYR A 96 -19.32 4.76 0.50
N ILE A 97 -19.11 4.02 -0.60
CA ILE A 97 -18.48 2.69 -0.57
C ILE A 97 -16.98 2.84 -0.28
N ASP A 98 -16.49 2.13 0.73
CA ASP A 98 -15.15 2.24 1.35
C ASP A 98 -13.94 1.79 0.49
N MET A 99 -14.10 1.65 -0.83
CA MET A 99 -13.00 1.21 -1.70
C MET A 99 -12.53 2.36 -2.61
N PRO A 100 -11.30 2.88 -2.42
CA PRO A 100 -10.72 3.93 -3.28
C PRO A 100 -10.72 3.55 -4.77
N GLU A 101 -10.61 2.26 -5.10
CA GLU A 101 -10.73 1.75 -6.47
C GLU A 101 -12.14 1.91 -7.06
N ALA A 102 -13.19 1.76 -6.24
CA ALA A 102 -14.56 1.97 -6.69
C ALA A 102 -14.80 3.44 -7.02
N PHE A 103 -14.22 4.35 -6.23
CA PHE A 103 -14.28 5.80 -6.46
C PHE A 103 -13.75 6.20 -7.84
N ARG A 104 -12.68 5.52 -8.31
CA ARG A 104 -12.09 5.77 -9.62
C ARG A 104 -13.02 5.41 -10.79
N GLN A 105 -13.89 4.41 -10.61
CA GLN A 105 -14.85 3.96 -11.63
C GLN A 105 -16.17 4.73 -11.59
N THR A 106 -16.60 5.19 -10.41
CA THR A 106 -17.88 5.87 -10.22
C THR A 106 -17.80 7.38 -10.38
N SER A 107 -16.67 8.01 -10.04
CA SER A 107 -16.53 9.47 -10.04
C SER A 107 -16.94 10.11 -11.35
N ASN A 108 -16.32 9.75 -12.48
CA ASN A 108 -16.49 10.53 -13.71
C ASN A 108 -17.93 10.55 -14.25
N LYS A 109 -18.68 9.44 -14.13
CA LYS A 109 -20.06 9.36 -14.65
C LYS A 109 -21.06 10.02 -13.73
N HIS A 110 -20.96 9.79 -12.42
CA HIS A 110 -21.93 10.33 -11.47
C HIS A 110 -21.67 11.80 -11.14
N LEU A 111 -20.40 12.25 -11.11
CA LEU A 111 -20.08 13.68 -11.02
C LEU A 111 -20.64 14.44 -12.22
N LYS A 112 -20.43 13.94 -13.44
CA LYS A 112 -21.00 14.58 -14.65
C LYS A 112 -22.52 14.66 -14.59
N TYR A 113 -23.19 13.60 -14.14
CA TYR A 113 -24.64 13.61 -14.01
C TYR A 113 -25.13 14.61 -12.95
N GLY A 114 -24.47 14.65 -11.78
CA GLY A 114 -24.76 15.62 -10.72
C GLY A 114 -24.51 17.07 -11.18
N LEU A 115 -23.38 17.33 -11.84
CA LEU A 115 -23.05 18.64 -12.40
C LEU A 115 -24.06 19.09 -13.45
N THR A 116 -24.49 18.20 -14.35
CA THR A 116 -25.44 18.55 -15.42
C THR A 116 -26.77 19.05 -14.84
N ASN A 117 -27.23 18.47 -13.73
CA ASN A 117 -28.50 18.85 -13.11
C ASN A 117 -28.46 20.18 -12.35
N VAL A 118 -27.29 20.59 -11.84
CA VAL A 118 -27.14 21.81 -11.04
C VAL A 118 -26.59 22.97 -11.88
N SER A 119 -25.85 22.67 -12.95
CA SER A 119 -25.25 23.67 -13.85
C SER A 119 -26.29 24.64 -14.42
N ASP A 120 -27.52 24.23 -14.71
CA ASP A 120 -28.52 25.13 -15.29
C ASP A 120 -28.91 26.33 -14.39
N HIS A 121 -28.66 26.24 -13.08
CA HIS A 121 -29.01 27.26 -12.09
C HIS A 121 -27.81 28.01 -11.51
N LEU A 122 -26.59 27.58 -11.81
CA LEU A 122 -25.35 28.19 -11.31
C LEU A 122 -24.91 29.39 -12.15
N ARG A 123 -24.30 30.39 -11.50
CA ARG A 123 -23.65 31.50 -12.22
C ARG A 123 -22.44 30.97 -12.98
N SER A 124 -22.06 31.68 -14.05
CA SER A 124 -20.91 31.28 -14.89
C SER A 124 -19.61 31.15 -14.09
N GLU A 125 -19.42 31.97 -13.06
CA GLU A 125 -18.24 31.94 -12.18
C GLU A 125 -18.24 30.69 -11.30
N ASP A 126 -19.37 30.37 -10.68
CA ASP A 126 -19.54 29.17 -9.85
C ASP A 126 -19.35 27.88 -10.65
N LYS A 127 -19.74 27.87 -11.94
CA LYS A 127 -19.51 26.72 -12.84
C LYS A 127 -18.03 26.48 -13.09
N ILE A 128 -17.26 27.54 -13.34
CA ILE A 128 -15.81 27.45 -13.59
C ILE A 128 -15.12 26.91 -12.34
N LEU A 129 -15.46 27.46 -11.17
CA LEU A 129 -14.89 27.02 -9.90
C LEU A 129 -15.22 25.55 -9.59
N LEU A 130 -16.47 25.13 -9.85
CA LEU A 130 -16.90 23.75 -9.66
C LEU A 130 -16.15 22.78 -10.58
N GLU A 131 -15.91 23.16 -11.84
CA GLU A 131 -15.11 22.37 -12.78
C GLU A 131 -13.65 22.23 -12.31
N GLU A 132 -13.05 23.31 -11.81
CA GLU A 132 -11.69 23.30 -11.26
C GLU A 132 -11.57 22.36 -10.05
N ILE A 133 -12.51 22.45 -9.09
CA ILE A 133 -12.55 21.55 -7.92
C ILE A 133 -12.66 20.09 -8.35
N CYS A 134 -13.51 19.79 -9.33
CA CYS A 134 -13.68 18.42 -9.83
C CYS A 134 -12.42 17.90 -10.53
N LEU A 135 -11.75 18.75 -11.32
CA LEU A 135 -10.51 18.40 -12.02
C LEU A 135 -9.38 18.14 -11.02
N GLU A 136 -9.25 18.97 -10.00
CA GLU A 136 -8.25 18.81 -8.95
C GLU A 136 -8.48 17.51 -8.16
N ALA A 137 -9.72 17.24 -7.75
CA ALA A 137 -10.06 16.01 -7.05
C ALA A 137 -9.80 14.76 -7.90
N ASP A 138 -10.09 14.80 -9.21
CA ASP A 138 -9.81 13.70 -10.14
C ASP A 138 -8.30 13.41 -10.24
N GLU A 139 -7.44 14.43 -10.29
CA GLU A 139 -5.99 14.23 -10.32
C GLU A 139 -5.46 13.65 -9.01
N ARG A 140 -5.91 14.19 -7.87
CA ARG A 140 -5.55 13.66 -6.54
C ARG A 140 -5.95 12.18 -6.41
N VAL A 141 -7.15 11.83 -6.86
CA VAL A 141 -7.67 10.44 -6.86
C VAL A 141 -6.86 9.53 -7.77
N LYS A 142 -6.46 10.00 -8.97
CA LYS A 142 -5.58 9.23 -9.85
C LYS A 142 -4.22 8.99 -9.20
N GLN A 143 -3.67 9.99 -8.51
CA GLN A 143 -2.41 9.85 -7.79
C GLN A 143 -2.50 8.81 -6.69
N ILE A 144 -3.53 8.87 -5.85
CA ILE A 144 -3.79 7.85 -4.81
C ILE A 144 -4.00 6.46 -5.43
N GLY A 145 -4.78 6.37 -6.51
CA GLY A 145 -4.99 5.10 -7.21
C GLY A 145 -3.69 4.47 -7.72
N ARG A 146 -2.78 5.28 -8.28
CA ARG A 146 -1.44 4.82 -8.70
C ARG A 146 -0.61 4.31 -7.52
N ARG A 147 -0.59 5.07 -6.43
CA ARG A 147 0.11 4.71 -5.17
C ARG A 147 -0.44 3.43 -4.55
N LEU A 148 -1.77 3.29 -4.49
CA LEU A 148 -2.43 2.09 -3.98
C LEU A 148 -2.16 0.84 -4.84
N ALA A 149 -2.10 0.98 -6.17
CA ALA A 149 -1.72 -0.13 -7.04
C ALA A 149 -0.28 -0.59 -6.76
N MET A 150 0.65 0.37 -6.59
CA MET A 150 2.04 0.07 -6.29
C MET A 150 2.21 -0.60 -4.92
N ILE A 151 1.63 -0.05 -3.85
CA ILE A 151 1.77 -0.62 -2.51
C ILE A 151 1.13 -2.02 -2.42
N THR A 152 0.08 -2.27 -3.20
CA THR A 152 -0.52 -3.61 -3.33
C THR A 152 0.42 -4.59 -4.04
N SER A 153 1.18 -4.11 -5.04
CA SER A 153 2.23 -4.91 -5.68
C SER A 153 3.36 -5.24 -4.71
N PHE A 154 3.77 -4.30 -3.84
CA PHE A 154 4.76 -4.54 -2.79
C PHE A 154 4.27 -5.61 -1.82
N GLU A 155 3.02 -5.50 -1.34
CA GLU A 155 2.41 -6.49 -0.47
C GLU A 155 2.41 -7.89 -1.12
N GLY A 156 2.01 -7.97 -2.39
CA GLY A 156 2.01 -9.22 -3.14
C GLY A 156 3.40 -9.85 -3.24
N SER A 157 4.41 -9.05 -3.61
CA SER A 157 5.80 -9.47 -3.74
C SER A 157 6.35 -10.02 -2.41
N VAL A 158 6.24 -9.24 -1.33
CA VAL A 158 6.78 -9.65 -0.02
C VAL A 158 6.09 -10.92 0.47
N ARG A 159 4.76 -11.04 0.34
CA ARG A 159 4.04 -12.25 0.74
C ARG A 159 4.47 -13.47 -0.06
N ASP A 160 4.69 -13.32 -1.36
CA ASP A 160 5.10 -14.44 -2.22
C ASP A 160 6.49 -14.95 -1.82
N TRP A 161 7.44 -14.03 -1.67
CA TRP A 161 8.79 -14.37 -1.20
C TRP A 161 8.82 -15.03 0.17
N MET A 162 8.04 -14.50 1.12
CA MET A 162 7.92 -15.11 2.46
C MET A 162 7.39 -16.55 2.39
N ARG A 163 6.41 -16.83 1.52
CA ARG A 163 5.87 -18.19 1.34
C ARG A 163 6.94 -19.12 0.75
N CYS A 164 7.69 -18.68 -0.26
CA CYS A 164 8.76 -19.46 -0.88
C CYS A 164 9.86 -19.79 0.13
N LEU A 165 10.32 -18.81 0.91
CA LEU A 165 11.32 -19.03 1.95
C LEU A 165 10.82 -19.91 3.10
N ALA A 166 9.56 -19.75 3.51
CA ALA A 166 8.97 -20.62 4.52
C ALA A 166 8.89 -22.09 4.04
N TYR A 167 8.53 -22.30 2.77
CA TYR A 167 8.54 -23.63 2.15
C TYR A 167 9.96 -24.23 2.13
N GLU A 168 10.96 -23.46 1.71
CA GLU A 168 12.36 -23.91 1.71
C GLU A 168 12.85 -24.27 3.13
N ALA A 169 12.49 -23.47 4.14
CA ALA A 169 12.81 -23.76 5.53
C ALA A 169 12.23 -25.10 6.00
N MET A 170 10.98 -25.39 5.63
CA MET A 170 10.34 -26.67 5.96
C MET A 170 11.04 -27.85 5.28
N GLN A 171 11.42 -27.70 4.02
CA GLN A 171 12.07 -28.78 3.27
C GLN A 171 13.47 -29.10 3.82
N ARG A 172 14.28 -28.08 4.12
CA ARG A 172 15.60 -28.26 4.75
C ARG A 172 15.50 -28.98 6.10
N ARG A 173 14.46 -28.69 6.89
CA ARG A 173 14.22 -29.36 8.17
C ARG A 173 13.89 -30.84 8.00
N GLY A 174 13.03 -31.18 7.03
CA GLY A 174 12.69 -32.58 6.73
C GLY A 174 13.87 -33.40 6.20
N GLU A 175 14.76 -32.78 5.42
CA GLU A 175 16.00 -33.40 4.94
C GLU A 175 16.99 -33.67 6.09
N GLN A 176 17.13 -32.74 7.03
CA GLN A 176 17.96 -32.89 8.23
C GLN A 176 17.45 -33.99 9.17
N GLU A 177 16.14 -34.10 9.38
CA GLU A 177 15.53 -35.17 10.20
C GLU A 177 15.67 -36.55 9.55
N SER A 178 15.57 -36.61 8.21
CA SER A 178 15.79 -37.84 7.42
C SER A 178 17.26 -38.29 7.43
N ALA A 179 18.20 -37.34 7.37
CA ALA A 179 19.63 -37.61 7.46
C ALA A 179 20.06 -38.06 8.87
N SER A 180 19.50 -37.43 9.91
CA SER A 180 19.76 -37.80 11.30
C SER A 180 19.23 -39.20 11.62
N SER A 181 18.06 -39.58 11.09
CA SER A 181 17.49 -40.92 11.25
C SER A 181 18.28 -42.03 10.54
N ARG A 182 18.99 -41.71 9.44
CA ARG A 182 19.90 -42.66 8.77
C ARG A 182 21.25 -42.80 9.48
N GLY A 183 21.68 -41.81 10.27
CA GLY A 183 22.93 -41.85 11.03
C GLY A 183 22.89 -42.74 12.28
N TYR A 184 21.72 -43.14 12.76
CA TYR A 184 21.55 -44.04 13.91
C TYR A 184 21.49 -45.55 13.55
N ILE A 185 21.71 -45.90 12.27
CA ILE A 185 21.85 -47.29 11.81
C ILE A 185 23.31 -47.50 11.38
N GLN A 186 24.23 -47.54 12.35
CA GLN A 186 25.57 -48.14 12.19
C GLN A 186 25.95 -48.88 13.47
#